data_AF-A0AAF1AGK1-F1
#
_entry.id   AF-A0AAF1AGK1-F1
#
_cell.length_a   1.000
_cell.length_b   1.000
_cell.length_c   1.000
_cell.angle_alpha   90.00
_cell.angle_beta   90.00
_cell.angle_gamma   90.00
#
_symmetry.space_group_name_H-M   'P 1'
#
loop_
_entity.id
_entity.type
_entity.pdbx_description
1 polymer ?
#
loop_
_entity_poly.entity_id
_entity_poly.type
_entity_poly.pdbx_seq_one_letter_code
_entity_poly.pdbx_strand_id
1 'polypeptide(L)'
;MWEFFMLVLLIGALVLIAGPWLMRRRGMRGDLAQGTLVVTGVSPRPEEIGRQFVTITGVINGPTVNEHVVYQRLEVDVDEWPTMGQLFPVVYAPNNPDKWAFAPAGPPHGMEPPPAYPQN
;
A
#
# COMPACT_ATOMS: atom_id res chain seq x y z
N MET A 1 11.47 -27.81 37.79
CA MET A 1 12.49 -26.75 37.53
C MET A 1 13.15 -26.91 36.16
N TRP A 2 13.61 -28.10 35.76
CA TRP A 2 14.23 -28.34 34.44
C TRP A 2 13.28 -28.17 33.24
N GLU A 3 11.99 -28.50 33.39
CA GLU A 3 10.98 -28.30 32.34
C GLU A 3 10.83 -26.83 31.93
N PHE A 4 10.97 -25.89 32.88
CA PHE A 4 10.94 -24.45 32.57
C PHE A 4 12.12 -24.05 31.69
N PHE A 5 13.32 -24.60 31.94
CA PHE A 5 14.48 -24.37 31.09
C PHE A 5 14.29 -24.95 29.68
N MET A 6 13.76 -26.17 29.57
CA MET A 6 13.45 -26.76 28.27
C MET A 6 12.40 -25.94 27.51
N LEU A 7 11.34 -25.47 28.19
CA LEU A 7 10.33 -24.61 27.59
C LEU A 7 10.90 -23.31 27.05
N VAL A 8 11.73 -22.60 27.83
CA VAL A 8 12.37 -21.36 27.39
C VAL A 8 13.30 -21.61 26.20
N LEU A 9 14.04 -22.71 26.20
CA LEU A 9 14.94 -23.08 25.11
C LEU A 9 14.16 -23.38 23.82
N LEU A 10 13.03 -24.11 23.93
CA LEU A 10 12.18 -24.47 22.80
C LEU A 10 11.48 -23.24 22.21
N ILE A 11 10.96 -22.34 23.06
CA ILE A 11 10.40 -21.05 22.63
C ILE A 11 11.49 -20.19 21.97
N GLY A 12 12.68 -20.11 22.57
CA GLY A 12 13.81 -19.35 22.01
C GLY A 12 14.22 -19.86 20.63
N ALA A 13 14.34 -21.19 20.47
CA ALA A 13 14.62 -21.81 19.17
C ALA A 13 13.51 -21.52 18.15
N LEU A 14 12.24 -21.58 18.56
CA LEU A 14 11.11 -21.23 17.71
C LEU A 14 11.15 -19.77 17.26
N VAL A 15 11.45 -18.84 18.16
CA VAL A 15 11.59 -17.40 17.83
C VAL A 15 12.77 -17.16 16.90
N LEU A 16 13.91 -17.84 17.06
CA LEU A 16 15.06 -17.70 16.16
C LEU A 16 14.75 -18.17 14.74
N ILE A 17 13.94 -19.23 14.60
CA ILE A 17 13.53 -19.77 13.29
C ILE A 17 12.43 -18.91 12.66
N ALA A 18 11.39 -18.58 13.43
CA ALA A 18 10.21 -17.86 12.93
C ALA A 18 10.39 -16.34 12.85
N GLY A 19 11.29 -15.78 13.66
CA GLY A 19 11.54 -14.34 13.78
C GLY A 19 11.88 -13.67 12.46
N PRO A 20 12.87 -14.15 11.70
CA PRO A 20 13.23 -13.57 10.39
C PRO A 20 12.07 -13.60 9.40
N TRP A 21 11.24 -14.65 9.43
CA TRP A 21 10.10 -14.79 8.52
C TRP A 21 8.96 -13.83 8.87
N LEU A 22 8.71 -13.64 10.18
CA LEU A 22 7.73 -12.67 10.68
C LEU A 22 8.17 -11.21 10.44
N MET A 23 9.48 -10.93 10.54
CA MET A 23 10.05 -9.61 10.22
C MET A 23 9.99 -9.32 8.71
N ARG A 24 10.24 -10.30 7.84
CA ARG A 24 10.09 -10.15 6.38
C ARG A 24 8.65 -9.91 5.93
N ARG A 25 7.64 -10.39 6.69
CA ARG A 25 6.22 -10.08 6.45
C ARG A 25 5.84 -8.64 6.76
N ARG A 26 6.64 -7.88 7.51
CA ARG A 26 6.44 -6.42 7.70
C ARG A 26 6.95 -5.58 6.50
N GLY A 27 7.09 -6.18 5.32
CA GLY A 27 7.78 -5.68 4.12
C GLY A 27 7.25 -4.41 3.45
N MET A 28 6.39 -3.62 4.10
CA MET A 28 6.05 -2.24 3.73
C MET A 28 6.52 -1.22 4.78
N ARG A 29 7.55 -1.54 5.58
CA ARG A 29 8.21 -0.60 6.52
C ARG A 29 9.66 -0.26 6.16
N GLY A 30 10.12 -0.67 4.99
CA GLY A 30 11.37 -0.15 4.41
C GLY A 30 11.15 1.25 3.82
N ASP A 31 12.23 1.89 3.37
CA ASP A 31 12.17 3.12 2.58
C ASP A 31 11.38 2.85 1.28
N LEU A 32 10.07 3.09 1.33
CA LEU A 32 9.18 2.90 0.19
C LEU A 32 9.37 4.07 -0.75
N ALA A 33 9.69 3.77 -2.01
CA ALA A 33 9.76 4.80 -3.03
C ALA A 33 8.34 5.26 -3.39
N GLN A 34 8.21 6.57 -3.65
CA GLN A 34 6.99 7.15 -4.21
C GLN A 34 7.02 7.03 -5.73
N GLY A 35 5.88 6.70 -6.31
CA GLY A 35 5.70 6.60 -7.75
C GLY A 35 4.30 7.00 -8.19
N THR A 36 4.05 6.87 -9.48
CA THR A 36 2.74 7.10 -10.09
C THR A 36 2.34 5.88 -10.89
N LEU A 37 1.12 5.39 -10.65
CA LEU A 37 0.47 4.37 -11.44
C LEU A 37 -0.36 5.04 -12.53
N VAL A 38 -0.05 4.73 -13.79
CA VAL A 38 -0.86 5.11 -14.95
C VAL A 38 -1.80 3.95 -15.28
N VAL A 39 -3.10 4.19 -15.27
CA VAL A 39 -4.09 3.15 -15.61
C VAL A 39 -4.09 2.88 -17.12
N THR A 40 -3.89 1.62 -17.50
CA THR A 40 -3.88 1.14 -18.90
C THR A 40 -4.98 0.13 -19.19
N GLY A 41 -5.76 -0.26 -18.20
CA GLY A 41 -6.90 -1.17 -18.36
C GLY A 41 -7.82 -1.05 -17.16
N VAL A 42 -9.12 -1.09 -17.41
CA VAL A 42 -10.16 -1.07 -16.37
C VAL A 42 -11.24 -2.06 -16.76
N SER A 43 -11.71 -2.87 -15.80
CA SER A 43 -12.87 -3.72 -16.02
C SER A 43 -14.13 -2.88 -16.29
N PRO A 44 -15.11 -3.40 -17.05
CA PRO A 44 -16.36 -2.70 -17.32
C PRO A 44 -17.08 -2.26 -16.03
N ARG A 45 -17.63 -1.04 -16.03
CA ARG A 45 -18.47 -0.53 -14.93
C ARG A 45 -19.80 -1.31 -14.91
N PRO A 46 -20.22 -1.86 -13.76
CA PRO A 46 -21.52 -2.52 -13.65
C PRO A 46 -22.67 -1.50 -13.63
N GLU A 47 -23.87 -1.96 -14.00
CA GLU A 47 -25.12 -1.17 -13.90
C GLU A 47 -25.77 -1.30 -12.51
N GLU A 48 -24.95 -1.38 -11.46
CA GLU A 48 -25.37 -1.49 -10.07
C GLU A 48 -25.04 -0.20 -9.30
N ILE A 49 -25.58 -0.04 -8.10
CA ILE A 49 -25.34 1.14 -7.25
C ILE A 49 -24.44 0.75 -6.08
N GLY A 50 -23.64 1.70 -5.60
CA GLY A 50 -22.81 1.57 -4.41
C GLY A 50 -21.43 1.03 -4.73
N ARG A 51 -20.87 0.25 -3.79
CA ARG A 51 -19.48 -0.23 -3.91
C ARG A 51 -19.40 -1.52 -4.71
N GLN A 52 -18.47 -1.53 -5.65
CA GLN A 52 -18.26 -2.64 -6.57
C GLN A 52 -16.76 -2.89 -6.78
N PHE A 53 -16.45 -4.09 -7.23
CA PHE A 53 -15.07 -4.47 -7.50
C PHE A 53 -14.64 -4.09 -8.92
N VAL A 54 -13.61 -3.26 -9.01
CA VAL A 54 -12.92 -2.94 -10.27
C VAL A 54 -11.59 -3.69 -10.32
N THR A 55 -11.24 -4.22 -11.49
CA THR A 55 -9.88 -4.66 -11.81
C THR A 55 -9.22 -3.60 -12.66
N ILE A 56 -8.07 -3.11 -12.21
CA ILE A 56 -7.23 -2.19 -12.97
C ILE A 56 -5.94 -2.87 -13.41
N THR A 57 -5.47 -2.49 -14.58
CA THR A 57 -4.11 -2.74 -15.05
C THR A 57 -3.44 -1.39 -15.25
N GLY A 58 -2.14 -1.33 -15.04
CA GLY A 58 -1.42 -0.09 -15.20
C GLY A 58 0.07 -0.25 -15.15
N VAL A 59 0.77 0.87 -15.28
CA VAL A 59 2.23 0.94 -15.27
C VAL A 59 2.68 1.89 -14.16
N ILE A 60 3.50 1.39 -13.23
CA ILE A 60 4.15 2.17 -12.19
C ILE A 60 5.43 2.79 -12.75
N ASN A 61 5.57 4.10 -12.54
CA ASN A 61 6.79 4.85 -12.81
C ASN A 61 7.29 5.52 -11.53
N GLY A 62 8.59 5.49 -11.29
CA GLY A 62 9.18 6.10 -10.10
C GLY A 62 10.72 6.22 -10.18
N PRO A 63 11.36 6.80 -9.15
CA PRO A 63 12.80 7.08 -9.16
C PRO A 63 13.69 5.84 -9.35
N THR A 64 13.19 4.66 -8.97
CA THR A 64 13.94 3.40 -9.01
C THR A 64 13.33 2.38 -9.97
N VAL A 65 12.27 2.74 -10.69
CA VAL A 65 11.57 1.84 -11.60
C VAL A 65 11.12 2.58 -12.86
N ASN A 66 11.56 2.08 -14.01
CA ASN A 66 11.15 2.59 -15.31
C ASN A 66 10.13 1.62 -15.89
N GLU A 67 8.85 1.98 -15.78
CA GLU A 67 7.69 1.24 -16.32
C GLU A 67 7.52 -0.20 -15.81
N HIS A 68 6.90 -0.38 -14.64
CA HIS A 68 6.54 -1.70 -14.11
C HIS A 68 5.03 -1.98 -14.22
N VAL A 69 4.66 -3.01 -14.98
CA VAL A 69 3.25 -3.37 -15.20
C VAL A 69 2.67 -4.03 -13.95
N VAL A 70 1.51 -3.57 -13.50
CA VAL A 70 0.80 -4.10 -12.34
C VAL A 70 -0.67 -4.36 -12.62
N TYR A 71 -1.24 -5.23 -11.79
CA TYR A 71 -2.64 -5.62 -11.82
C TYR A 71 -3.18 -5.57 -10.39
N GLN A 72 -4.33 -4.94 -10.20
CA GLN A 72 -4.96 -4.84 -8.87
C GLN A 72 -6.47 -4.89 -8.96
N ARG A 73 -7.10 -5.59 -8.01
CA ARG A 73 -8.54 -5.52 -7.77
C ARG A 73 -8.79 -4.69 -6.52
N LEU A 74 -9.68 -3.72 -6.62
CA LEU A 74 -10.10 -2.89 -5.48
C LEU A 74 -11.60 -2.68 -5.48
N GLU A 75 -12.14 -2.37 -4.31
CA GLU A 75 -13.53 -1.96 -4.12
C GLU A 75 -13.61 -0.44 -4.26
N VAL A 76 -14.45 0.04 -5.17
CA VAL A 76 -14.67 1.46 -5.45
C VAL A 76 -16.16 1.74 -5.47
N ASP A 77 -16.53 2.99 -5.20
CA ASP A 77 -17.89 3.41 -5.54
C ASP A 77 -18.07 3.43 -7.06
N VAL A 78 -19.22 2.96 -7.54
CA VAL A 78 -19.57 2.94 -8.96
C VAL A 78 -19.53 4.35 -9.57
N ASP A 79 -19.81 5.40 -8.80
CA ASP A 79 -19.71 6.79 -9.25
C ASP A 79 -18.27 7.31 -9.34
N GLU A 80 -17.32 6.62 -8.72
CA GLU A 80 -15.88 6.92 -8.76
C GLU A 80 -15.09 5.89 -9.60
N TRP A 81 -15.75 5.26 -10.57
CA TRP A 81 -15.13 4.22 -11.39
C TRP A 81 -13.86 4.74 -12.10
N PRO A 82 -12.72 4.05 -11.96
CA PRO A 82 -11.48 4.47 -12.60
C PRO A 82 -11.58 4.56 -14.13
N THR A 83 -10.76 5.43 -14.72
CA THR A 83 -10.70 5.61 -16.17
C THR A 83 -9.30 5.31 -16.71
N MET A 84 -9.23 5.01 -18.01
CA MET A 84 -7.97 4.83 -18.73
C MET A 84 -7.15 6.12 -18.70
N GLY A 85 -5.85 6.03 -18.46
CA GLY A 85 -4.94 7.16 -18.34
C GLY A 85 -4.98 7.88 -17.00
N GLN A 86 -5.89 7.50 -16.08
CA GLN A 86 -5.94 8.06 -14.75
C GLN A 86 -4.63 7.78 -13.99
N LEU A 87 -4.20 8.76 -13.21
CA LEU A 87 -2.97 8.70 -12.42
C LEU A 87 -3.31 8.49 -10.95
N PHE A 88 -2.71 7.47 -10.34
CA PHE A 88 -2.79 7.25 -8.90
C PHE A 88 -1.41 7.37 -8.26
N PRO A 89 -1.27 8.13 -7.16
CA PRO A 89 -0.05 8.10 -6.38
C PRO A 89 0.09 6.72 -5.72
N VAL A 90 1.28 6.14 -5.80
CA VAL A 90 1.58 4.83 -5.23
C VAL A 90 2.88 4.85 -4.44
N VAL A 91 3.00 3.90 -3.52
CA VAL A 91 4.26 3.58 -2.84
C VAL A 91 4.65 2.15 -3.18
N TYR A 92 5.93 1.90 -3.39
CA TYR A 92 6.43 0.58 -3.78
C TYR A 92 7.79 0.27 -3.15
N ALA A 93 8.11 -1.01 -2.98
CA ALA A 93 9.42 -1.42 -2.51
C ALA A 93 10.45 -1.28 -3.65
N PRO A 94 11.56 -0.51 -3.48
CA PRO A 94 12.52 -0.25 -4.56
C PRO A 94 13.12 -1.51 -5.20
N ASN A 95 13.33 -2.54 -4.39
CA ASN A 95 13.91 -3.82 -4.83
C ASN A 95 12.87 -4.83 -5.33
N ASN A 96 11.58 -4.54 -5.19
CA ASN A 96 10.49 -5.41 -5.63
C ASN A 96 9.21 -4.59 -5.89
N PRO A 97 9.04 -4.02 -7.09
CA PRO A 97 7.90 -3.17 -7.44
C PRO A 97 6.54 -3.89 -7.43
N ASP A 98 6.49 -5.23 -7.43
CA ASP A 98 5.23 -5.98 -7.23
C ASP A 98 4.66 -5.77 -5.81
N LYS A 99 5.52 -5.37 -4.86
CA LYS A 99 5.09 -4.96 -3.52
C LYS A 99 4.82 -3.47 -3.52
N TRP A 100 3.59 -3.11 -3.86
CA TRP A 100 3.14 -1.73 -3.90
C TRP A 100 1.77 -1.57 -3.24
N ALA A 101 1.39 -0.32 -3.00
CA ALA A 101 0.06 0.07 -2.55
C ALA A 101 -0.24 1.48 -3.05
N PHE A 102 -1.52 1.85 -3.07
CA PHE A 102 -1.89 3.26 -3.22
C PHE A 102 -1.26 4.07 -2.09
N ALA A 103 -0.74 5.25 -2.43
CA ALA A 103 -0.25 6.16 -1.43
C ALA A 103 -1.42 6.56 -0.51
N PRO A 104 -1.19 6.72 0.80
CA PRO A 104 -2.19 7.30 1.68
C PRO A 104 -2.68 8.62 1.08
N ALA A 105 -3.99 8.84 1.08
CA ALA A 105 -4.52 10.17 0.85
C ALA A 105 -3.79 11.10 1.83
N GLY A 106 -3.15 12.14 1.31
CA GLY A 106 -2.46 13.12 2.15
C GLY A 106 -3.39 13.64 3.25
N PRO A 107 -2.85 14.23 4.33
CA PRO A 107 -3.69 14.84 5.36
C PRO A 107 -4.73 15.74 4.66
N PRO A 108 -6.01 15.65 5.04
CA PRO A 108 -7.06 16.43 4.40
C PRO A 108 -6.63 17.90 4.35
N HIS A 109 -6.55 18.45 3.14
CA HIS A 109 -6.39 19.89 2.94
C HIS A 109 -7.53 20.58 3.70
N GLY A 110 -7.23 21.10 4.89
CA GLY A 110 -8.26 21.55 5.84
C GLY A 110 -7.77 21.71 7.27
N MET A 111 -6.63 21.12 7.66
CA MET A 111 -5.89 21.58 8.85
C MET A 111 -4.91 22.69 8.45
N GLU A 112 -5.44 23.81 7.95
CA GLU A 112 -4.74 25.06 8.13
C GLU A 112 -4.74 25.33 9.64
N PRO A 113 -3.57 25.51 10.31
CA PRO A 113 -3.57 25.88 11.72
C PRO A 113 -4.43 27.14 11.86
N PRO A 114 -5.35 27.20 12.84
CA PRO A 114 -6.21 28.37 13.00
C PRO A 114 -5.33 29.62 13.04
N PRO A 115 -5.72 30.72 12.35
CA PRO A 115 -4.93 31.94 12.35
C PRO A 115 -4.64 32.32 13.80
N ALA A 116 -3.37 32.57 14.11
CA ALA A 116 -2.97 32.97 15.44
C ALA A 116 -3.76 34.23 15.81
N TYR A 117 -4.68 34.10 16.78
CA TYR A 117 -5.42 35.25 17.28
C TYR A 117 -4.41 36.27 17.80
N PRO A 118 -4.52 37.56 17.42
CA PRO A 118 -3.65 38.58 17.98
C PRO A 118 -3.85 38.61 19.50
N GLN A 119 -2.77 38.40 20.24
CA GLN A 119 -2.78 38.59 21.69
C GLN A 119 -2.89 40.09 21.96
N ASN A 120 -4.04 40.51 22.50
CA ASN A 120 -4.22 41.82 23.13
C ASN A 120 -4.04 41.69 24.64
#